data_AF-A0A3D4HQK3-F1
#
_entry.id   AF-A0A3D4HQK3-F1
#
_cell.length_a   1.000
_cell.length_b   1.000
_cell.length_c   1.000
_cell.angle_alpha   90.00
_cell.angle_beta   90.00
_cell.angle_gamma   90.00
#
_symmetry.space_group_name_H-M   'P 1'
#
loop_
_entity.id
_entity.type
_entity.pdbx_description
1 polymer ?
#
loop_
_entity_poly.entity_id
_entity_poly.type
_entity_poly.pdbx_seq_one_letter_code
_entity_poly.pdbx_strand_id
1 'polypeptide(L)'
;MLQIGMKEINDQYIKEVEDNFAINQLTNKTQLEYLDNSTAKYHGMTISYLYVPKLFPDHVVDYLSDQVTMIYSILDKVIKEYLTHADYRALFGFDKRLEELILIDRLYETTLPIGRVDIFLNEEDLSYKFCEFNADGSSSMNDDRELNISIQYTDAYRKMQERYDLSSFELFDSWVEEFMNVYSTYQKKVEKPKVAIVDFLEKGASLEEFEQFS
;
A
#
# COMPACT_ATOMS: atom_id res chain seq x y z
N MET A 1 -20.65 13.22 -18.04
CA MET A 1 -19.71 14.23 -17.52
C MET A 1 -18.33 13.84 -18.04
N LEU A 2 -17.53 14.76 -18.56
CA LEU A 2 -16.14 14.45 -18.89
C LEU A 2 -15.44 14.08 -17.57
N GLN A 3 -14.75 12.93 -17.54
CA GLN A 3 -13.92 12.54 -16.39
C GLN A 3 -12.74 13.53 -16.31
N ILE A 4 -12.49 14.08 -15.13
CA ILE A 4 -11.36 14.99 -14.90
C ILE A 4 -10.05 14.24 -15.11
N GLY A 5 -9.10 14.84 -15.84
CA GLY A 5 -7.80 14.23 -16.06
C GLY A 5 -6.93 14.25 -14.79
N MET A 6 -6.03 13.27 -14.65
CA MET A 6 -5.12 13.21 -13.49
C MET A 6 -4.24 14.45 -13.38
N LYS A 7 -3.69 14.95 -14.49
CA LYS A 7 -2.93 16.21 -14.50
C LYS A 7 -3.80 17.40 -14.05
N GLU A 8 -5.03 17.46 -14.54
CA GLU A 8 -5.95 18.57 -14.27
C GLU A 8 -6.31 18.68 -12.78
N ILE A 9 -6.66 17.58 -12.11
CA ILE A 9 -7.01 17.62 -10.68
C ILE A 9 -5.80 17.98 -9.80
N ASN A 10 -4.60 17.51 -10.15
CA ASN A 10 -3.38 17.82 -9.41
C ASN A 10 -2.95 19.29 -9.65
N ASP A 11 -3.05 19.80 -10.87
CA ASP A 11 -2.80 21.21 -11.18
C ASP A 11 -3.78 22.13 -10.42
N GLN A 12 -5.04 21.73 -10.27
CA GLN A 12 -6.01 22.47 -9.45
C GLN A 12 -5.61 22.52 -7.98
N TYR A 13 -5.10 21.43 -7.42
CA TYR A 13 -4.59 21.40 -6.04
C TYR A 13 -3.38 22.33 -5.89
N ILE A 14 -2.40 22.24 -6.79
CA ILE A 14 -1.20 23.10 -6.78
C ILE A 14 -1.61 24.56 -6.86
N LYS A 15 -2.53 24.89 -7.78
CA LYS A 15 -3.06 26.25 -7.94
C LYS A 15 -3.74 26.76 -6.66
N GLU A 16 -4.51 25.92 -5.97
CA GLU A 16 -5.11 26.27 -4.68
C GLU A 16 -4.04 26.65 -3.64
N VAL A 17 -2.96 25.87 -3.57
CA VAL A 17 -1.84 26.16 -2.67
C VAL A 17 -1.14 27.47 -3.05
N GLU A 18 -0.89 27.71 -4.34
CA GLU A 18 -0.21 28.91 -4.82
C GLU A 18 -1.04 30.19 -4.63
N ASP A 19 -2.31 30.16 -5.05
CA ASP A 19 -3.22 31.31 -4.96
C ASP A 19 -3.50 31.69 -3.49
N ASN A 20 -3.52 30.70 -2.59
CA ASN A 20 -3.82 30.85 -1.16
C ASN A 20 -2.63 30.49 -0.27
N PHE A 21 -1.40 30.82 -0.69
CA PHE A 21 -0.17 30.38 -0.02
C PHE A 21 -0.09 30.74 1.47
N ALA A 22 -0.49 31.95 1.85
CA ALA A 22 -0.37 32.41 3.25
C ALA A 22 -1.24 31.60 4.22
N ILE A 23 -2.47 31.25 3.82
CA ILE A 23 -3.36 30.44 4.66
C ILE A 23 -2.95 28.96 4.65
N ASN A 24 -2.47 28.45 3.51
CA ASN A 24 -1.91 27.10 3.40
C ASN A 24 -0.65 26.93 4.27
N GLN A 25 0.25 27.92 4.26
CA GLN A 25 1.41 27.94 5.17
C GLN A 25 0.99 27.99 6.64
N LEU A 26 -0.07 28.73 6.98
CA LEU A 26 -0.57 28.82 8.35
C LEU A 26 -1.16 27.47 8.81
N THR A 27 -2.04 26.88 8.01
CA THR A 27 -2.72 25.61 8.33
C THR A 27 -1.77 24.41 8.28
N ASN A 28 -0.68 24.47 7.50
CA ASN A 28 0.38 23.47 7.53
C ASN A 28 1.01 23.30 8.92
N LYS A 29 0.97 24.32 9.78
CA LYS A 29 1.44 24.17 11.17
C LYS A 29 0.62 23.12 11.93
N THR A 30 -0.68 23.06 11.71
CA THR A 30 -1.56 22.04 12.32
C THR A 30 -1.27 20.65 11.75
N GLN A 31 -0.96 20.55 10.45
CA GLN A 31 -0.50 19.30 9.85
C GLN A 31 0.81 18.81 10.48
N LEU A 32 1.80 19.70 10.65
CA LEU A 32 3.07 19.39 11.30
C LEU A 32 2.88 18.98 12.76
N GLU A 33 2.09 19.74 13.52
CA GLU A 33 1.77 19.43 14.92
C GLU A 33 1.09 18.06 15.05
N TYR A 34 0.19 17.70 14.13
CA TYR A 34 -0.39 16.36 14.10
C TYR A 34 0.68 15.29 13.87
N LEU A 35 1.49 15.44 12.81
CA LEU A 35 2.50 14.45 12.43
C LEU A 35 3.56 14.24 13.52
N ASP A 36 4.01 15.30 14.18
CA ASP A 36 4.97 15.22 15.30
C ASP A 36 4.44 14.37 16.48
N ASN A 37 3.13 14.31 16.64
CA ASN A 37 2.45 13.53 17.67
C ASN A 37 1.85 12.21 17.15
N SER A 38 2.04 11.90 15.86
CA SER A 38 1.54 10.67 15.22
C SER A 38 2.51 9.48 15.37
N THR A 39 2.10 8.33 14.82
CA THR A 39 2.90 7.11 14.71
C THR A 39 3.77 7.06 13.44
N ALA A 40 3.66 8.03 12.53
CA ALA A 40 4.49 8.11 11.32
C ALA A 40 5.91 8.58 11.64
N LYS A 41 6.68 7.67 12.25
CA LYS A 41 8.01 7.93 12.78
C LYS A 41 9.04 6.94 12.27
N TYR A 42 10.18 7.49 11.87
CA TYR A 42 11.38 6.75 11.54
C TYR A 42 12.52 7.16 12.46
N HIS A 43 13.04 6.21 13.23
CA HIS A 43 14.03 6.47 14.30
C HIS A 43 13.60 7.58 15.28
N GLY A 44 12.32 7.59 15.67
CA GLY A 44 11.75 8.54 16.61
C GLY A 44 11.53 9.96 16.06
N MET A 45 11.80 10.18 14.77
CA MET A 45 11.56 11.45 14.07
C MET A 45 10.40 11.29 13.10
N THR A 46 9.60 12.35 12.93
CA THR A 46 8.57 12.43 11.91
C THR A 46 9.16 12.13 10.52
N ILE A 47 8.47 11.29 9.74
CA ILE A 47 8.90 10.97 8.38
C ILE A 47 8.95 12.21 7.48
N SER A 48 9.78 12.15 6.43
CA SER A 48 9.78 13.19 5.39
C SER A 48 8.60 12.98 4.44
N TYR A 49 7.92 14.06 4.08
CA TYR A 49 6.74 14.02 3.22
C TYR A 49 6.63 15.23 2.29
N LEU A 50 5.80 15.11 1.25
CA LEU A 50 5.46 16.21 0.36
C LEU A 50 4.16 16.89 0.82
N TYR A 51 4.14 18.22 0.79
CA TYR A 51 2.95 18.98 1.17
C TYR A 51 1.78 18.79 0.20
N VAL A 52 2.07 18.70 -1.11
CA VAL A 52 1.06 18.47 -2.15
C VAL A 52 0.84 16.96 -2.29
N PRO A 53 -0.38 16.44 -2.01
CA PRO A 53 -0.68 15.03 -2.21
C PRO A 53 -0.82 14.73 -3.70
N LYS A 54 -0.69 13.44 -4.05
CA LYS A 54 -1.05 12.97 -5.38
C LYS A 54 -2.51 12.56 -5.40
N LEU A 55 -3.31 13.22 -6.23
CA LEU A 55 -4.72 12.86 -6.42
C LEU A 55 -4.90 11.96 -7.65
N PHE A 56 -5.68 10.89 -7.47
CA PHE A 56 -6.02 9.93 -8.52
C PHE A 56 -7.53 9.95 -8.75
N PRO A 57 -8.00 10.34 -9.95
CA PRO A 57 -9.41 10.20 -10.30
C PRO A 57 -9.83 8.72 -10.38
N ASP A 58 -11.11 8.43 -10.11
CA ASP A 58 -11.65 7.06 -10.06
C ASP A 58 -11.27 6.19 -11.27
N HIS A 59 -11.36 6.74 -12.50
CA HIS A 59 -11.01 5.98 -13.70
C HIS A 59 -9.54 5.54 -13.77
N VAL A 60 -8.64 6.28 -13.10
CA VAL A 60 -7.23 5.88 -12.98
C VAL A 60 -7.09 4.82 -11.90
N VAL A 61 -7.83 4.92 -10.80
CA VAL A 61 -7.88 3.89 -9.75
C VAL A 61 -8.41 2.57 -10.33
N ASP A 62 -9.50 2.60 -11.10
CA ASP A 62 -10.06 1.45 -11.79
C ASP A 62 -9.05 0.81 -12.74
N TYR A 63 -8.36 1.63 -13.55
CA TYR A 63 -7.31 1.16 -14.43
C TYR A 63 -6.19 0.44 -13.67
N LEU A 64 -5.68 1.05 -12.58
CA LEU A 64 -4.61 0.46 -11.77
C LEU A 64 -5.08 -0.84 -11.09
N SER A 65 -6.33 -0.90 -10.65
CA SER A 65 -6.96 -2.10 -10.08
C SER A 65 -7.00 -3.26 -11.10
N ASP A 66 -7.38 -2.96 -12.35
CA ASP A 66 -7.35 -3.94 -13.44
C ASP A 66 -5.93 -4.43 -13.73
N GLN A 67 -4.93 -3.52 -13.71
CA GLN A 67 -3.53 -3.89 -13.91
C GLN A 67 -3.02 -4.81 -12.80
N VAL A 68 -3.29 -4.47 -11.53
CA VAL A 68 -2.89 -5.29 -10.37
C VAL A 68 -3.55 -6.66 -10.42
N THR A 69 -4.84 -6.73 -10.78
CA THR A 69 -5.58 -8.00 -10.93
C THR A 69 -4.97 -8.89 -12.01
N MET A 70 -4.60 -8.30 -13.15
CA MET A 70 -3.93 -9.01 -14.25
C MET A 70 -2.58 -9.58 -13.78
N ILE A 71 -1.77 -8.77 -13.11
CA ILE A 71 -0.45 -9.18 -12.63
C ILE A 71 -0.55 -10.26 -11.57
N TYR A 72 -1.46 -10.11 -10.59
CA TYR A 72 -1.72 -11.14 -9.60
C TYR A 72 -2.04 -12.49 -10.29
N SER A 73 -2.89 -12.46 -11.32
CA SER A 73 -3.25 -13.66 -12.10
C SER A 73 -2.05 -14.29 -12.84
N ILE A 74 -1.07 -13.48 -13.27
CA ILE A 74 0.17 -13.99 -13.89
C ILE A 74 1.06 -14.63 -12.83
N LEU A 75 1.29 -13.93 -11.72
CA LEU A 75 2.13 -14.41 -10.61
C LEU A 75 1.58 -15.71 -10.03
N ASP A 76 0.27 -15.80 -9.81
CA ASP A 76 -0.41 -17.01 -9.33
C ASP A 76 -0.17 -18.21 -10.26
N LYS A 77 -0.24 -18.01 -11.59
CA LYS A 77 0.04 -19.07 -12.57
C LYS A 77 1.49 -19.52 -12.52
N VAL A 78 2.43 -18.58 -12.42
CA VAL A 78 3.86 -18.89 -12.31
C VAL A 78 4.15 -19.69 -11.04
N ILE A 79 3.56 -19.30 -9.90
CA ILE A 79 3.70 -20.01 -8.62
C ILE A 79 3.10 -21.42 -8.73
N LYS A 80 1.88 -21.56 -9.26
CA LYS A 80 1.23 -22.87 -9.44
C LYS A 80 2.02 -23.80 -10.35
N GLU A 81 2.59 -23.27 -11.42
CA GLU A 81 3.41 -24.03 -12.35
C GLU A 81 4.69 -24.53 -11.67
N TYR A 82 5.37 -23.66 -10.91
CA TYR A 82 6.55 -24.01 -10.11
C TYR A 82 6.26 -25.14 -9.10
N LEU A 83 5.12 -25.05 -8.40
CA LEU A 83 4.73 -26.04 -7.39
C LEU A 83 4.36 -27.40 -8.02
N THR A 84 3.81 -27.41 -9.24
CA THR A 84 3.24 -28.61 -9.86
C THR A 84 4.25 -29.36 -10.74
N HIS A 85 5.11 -28.65 -11.47
CA HIS A 85 5.93 -29.21 -12.54
C HIS A 85 7.43 -29.13 -12.21
N ALA A 86 8.06 -30.30 -11.99
CA ALA A 86 9.45 -30.39 -11.56
C ALA A 86 10.46 -29.94 -12.62
N ASP A 87 10.15 -30.15 -13.90
CA ASP A 87 10.94 -29.68 -15.03
C ASP A 87 10.89 -28.16 -15.19
N TYR A 88 9.72 -27.52 -15.03
CA TYR A 88 9.61 -26.06 -14.99
C TYR A 88 10.36 -25.47 -13.80
N ARG A 89 10.19 -26.06 -12.62
CA ARG A 89 10.89 -25.65 -11.40
C ARG A 89 12.42 -25.71 -11.54
N ALA A 90 12.94 -26.73 -12.22
CA ALA A 90 14.38 -26.87 -12.46
C ALA A 90 15.00 -25.69 -13.24
N LEU A 91 14.19 -24.92 -13.99
CA LEU A 91 14.66 -23.73 -14.72
C LEU A 91 15.10 -22.58 -13.80
N PHE A 92 14.63 -22.56 -12.54
CA PHE A 92 14.97 -21.51 -11.57
C PHE A 92 16.35 -21.69 -10.97
N GLY A 93 16.90 -22.91 -10.98
CA GLY A 93 18.26 -23.20 -10.52
C GLY A 93 18.48 -22.98 -9.02
N PHE A 94 17.43 -23.02 -8.19
CA PHE A 94 17.56 -22.96 -6.73
C PHE A 94 18.30 -24.18 -6.18
N ASP A 95 18.98 -24.00 -5.04
CA ASP A 95 19.57 -25.14 -4.35
C ASP A 95 18.48 -26.06 -3.76
N LYS A 96 18.82 -27.33 -3.57
CA LYS A 96 17.88 -28.37 -3.13
C LYS A 96 17.15 -28.00 -1.82
N ARG A 97 17.85 -27.37 -0.87
CA ARG A 97 17.25 -27.04 0.43
C ARG A 97 16.18 -25.95 0.25
N LEU A 98 16.47 -24.92 -0.55
CA LEU A 98 15.48 -23.88 -0.84
C LEU A 98 14.28 -24.45 -1.60
N GLU A 99 14.52 -25.30 -2.60
CA GLU A 99 13.43 -25.98 -3.33
C GLU A 99 12.51 -26.76 -2.39
N GLU A 100 13.08 -27.58 -1.51
CA GLU A 100 12.33 -28.36 -0.53
C GLU A 100 11.51 -27.47 0.42
N LEU A 101 12.03 -26.29 0.80
CA LEU A 101 11.29 -25.32 1.62
C LEU A 101 10.10 -24.70 0.87
N ILE A 102 10.28 -24.35 -0.41
CA ILE A 102 9.20 -23.77 -1.23
C ILE A 102 8.08 -24.79 -1.45
N LEU A 103 8.41 -26.08 -1.57
CA LEU A 103 7.45 -27.16 -1.79
C LEU A 103 6.70 -27.61 -0.52
N ILE A 104 6.98 -27.02 0.65
CA ILE A 104 6.22 -27.32 1.86
C ILE A 104 4.75 -26.93 1.63
N ASP A 105 3.85 -27.86 1.93
CA ASP A 105 2.42 -27.60 1.84
C ASP A 105 2.04 -26.47 2.80
N ARG A 106 1.54 -25.37 2.22
CA ARG A 106 1.09 -24.17 2.93
C ARG A 106 -0.19 -24.42 3.74
N LEU A 107 -0.97 -25.44 3.40
CA LEU A 107 -2.23 -25.83 4.04
C LEU A 107 -3.36 -24.75 3.97
N TYR A 108 -3.20 -23.69 3.20
CA TYR A 108 -4.23 -22.70 2.85
C TYR A 108 -4.29 -22.52 1.32
N GLU A 109 -5.41 -21.98 0.80
CA GLU A 109 -5.67 -22.01 -0.64
C GLU A 109 -4.86 -20.98 -1.43
N THR A 110 -4.75 -19.75 -0.92
CA THR A 110 -4.10 -18.62 -1.61
C THR A 110 -2.61 -18.84 -1.82
N THR A 111 -2.11 -18.56 -3.04
CA THR A 111 -0.69 -18.72 -3.42
C THR A 111 0.17 -17.51 -3.04
N LEU A 112 -0.39 -16.32 -3.20
CA LEU A 112 0.21 -15.03 -2.88
C LEU A 112 -0.76 -14.30 -1.94
N PRO A 113 -0.63 -14.47 -0.61
CA PRO A 113 -1.59 -13.92 0.36
C PRO A 113 -1.50 -12.41 0.50
N ILE A 114 -0.32 -11.82 0.28
CA ILE A 114 -0.11 -10.38 0.24
C ILE A 114 0.90 -10.08 -0.87
N GLY A 115 0.73 -8.93 -1.52
CA GLY A 115 1.78 -8.39 -2.37
C GLY A 115 1.62 -6.90 -2.62
N ARG A 116 2.76 -6.22 -2.82
CA ARG A 116 2.84 -4.84 -3.28
C ARG A 116 3.59 -4.80 -4.61
N VAL A 117 3.01 -4.11 -5.59
CA VAL A 117 3.58 -3.98 -6.93
C VAL A 117 3.96 -2.54 -7.14
N ASP A 118 5.26 -2.29 -7.20
CA ASP A 118 5.78 -0.93 -7.32
C ASP A 118 6.00 -0.61 -8.81
N ILE A 119 5.50 0.55 -9.24
CA ILE A 119 5.54 0.98 -10.64
C ILE A 119 6.03 2.42 -10.78
N PHE A 120 6.62 2.71 -11.94
CA PHE A 120 6.69 4.08 -12.47
C PHE A 120 5.56 4.26 -13.49
N LEU A 121 4.63 5.17 -13.21
CA LEU A 121 3.48 5.49 -14.05
C LEU A 121 3.78 6.74 -14.90
N ASN A 122 3.54 6.65 -16.21
CA ASN A 122 3.44 7.81 -17.08
C ASN A 122 2.03 8.39 -16.97
N GLU A 123 1.94 9.62 -16.49
CA GLU A 123 0.67 10.27 -16.20
C GLU A 123 -0.10 10.75 -17.42
N GLU A 124 0.57 10.88 -18.57
CA GLU A 124 -0.03 11.37 -19.80
C GLU A 124 -0.80 10.29 -20.54
N ASP A 125 -0.30 9.05 -20.52
CA ASP A 125 -0.84 7.92 -21.29
C ASP A 125 -1.13 6.67 -20.45
N LEU A 126 -0.91 6.73 -19.13
CA LEU A 126 -1.05 5.64 -18.16
C LEU A 126 -0.16 4.42 -18.40
N SER A 127 0.79 4.49 -19.34
CA SER A 127 1.80 3.45 -19.51
C SER A 127 2.69 3.36 -18.27
N TYR A 128 3.15 2.16 -17.93
CA TYR A 128 3.94 1.98 -16.71
C TYR A 128 5.03 0.92 -16.88
N LYS A 129 6.01 0.95 -15.97
CA LYS A 129 7.04 -0.07 -15.83
C LYS A 129 7.09 -0.56 -14.39
N PHE A 130 7.26 -1.87 -14.21
CA PHE A 130 7.50 -2.46 -12.91
C PHE A 130 8.87 -2.08 -12.38
N CYS A 131 8.92 -1.73 -11.10
CA CYS A 131 10.12 -1.56 -10.32
C CYS A 131 10.45 -2.87 -9.61
N GLU A 132 9.51 -3.34 -8.79
CA GLU A 132 9.64 -4.55 -7.98
C GLU A 132 8.28 -5.17 -7.64
N PHE A 133 8.33 -6.45 -7.25
CA PHE A 133 7.21 -7.20 -6.71
C PHE A 133 7.59 -7.63 -5.30
N ASN A 134 6.90 -7.11 -4.30
CA ASN A 134 7.09 -7.46 -2.90
C ASN A 134 6.00 -8.45 -2.49
N ALA A 135 6.38 -9.60 -1.94
CA ALA A 135 5.45 -10.68 -1.54
C ALA A 135 5.46 -10.92 -0.02
N ASP A 136 6.30 -10.19 0.71
CA ASP A 136 6.48 -10.25 2.16
C ASP A 136 6.74 -8.85 2.72
N GLY A 137 6.30 -8.60 3.96
CA GLY A 137 6.71 -7.43 4.74
C GLY A 137 6.50 -6.06 4.10
N SER A 138 5.41 -5.85 3.35
CA SER A 138 5.12 -4.54 2.73
C SER A 138 4.91 -3.48 3.82
N SER A 139 5.87 -2.56 3.93
CA SER A 139 5.90 -1.48 4.93
C SER A 139 5.11 -0.25 4.50
N SER A 140 5.03 0.75 5.39
CA SER A 140 4.56 2.12 5.14
C SER A 140 3.05 2.28 5.01
N MET A 141 2.27 1.27 5.43
CA MET A 141 0.81 1.42 5.58
C MET A 141 0.47 2.47 6.64
N ASN A 142 1.21 2.49 7.76
CA ASN A 142 0.99 3.45 8.84
C ASN A 142 1.37 4.87 8.41
N ASP A 143 2.52 5.00 7.77
CA ASP A 143 2.96 6.27 7.17
C ASP A 143 1.90 6.83 6.22
N ASP A 144 1.38 6.02 5.30
CA ASP A 144 0.31 6.43 4.37
C ASP A 144 -0.95 6.88 5.11
N ARG A 145 -1.40 6.10 6.12
CA ARG A 145 -2.57 6.44 6.95
C ARG A 145 -2.41 7.79 7.63
N GLU A 146 -1.30 8.00 8.35
CA GLU A 146 -1.07 9.25 9.10
C GLU A 146 -0.90 10.45 8.18
N LEU A 147 -0.25 10.29 7.02
CA LEU A 147 -0.15 11.34 6.02
C LEU A 147 -1.53 11.73 5.46
N ASN A 148 -2.37 10.75 5.14
CA ASN A 148 -3.75 10.96 4.67
C ASN A 148 -4.67 11.58 5.73
N ILE A 149 -4.44 11.34 7.02
CA ILE A 149 -5.15 12.08 8.09
C ILE A 149 -4.61 13.50 8.20
N SER A 150 -3.29 13.66 8.21
CA SER A 150 -2.63 14.94 8.45
C SER A 150 -2.99 16.00 7.39
N ILE A 151 -3.10 15.59 6.11
CA ILE A 151 -3.35 16.52 5.01
C ILE A 151 -4.73 17.18 5.11
N GLN A 152 -5.68 16.54 5.81
CA GLN A 152 -7.04 17.06 6.03
C GLN A 152 -7.08 18.32 6.91
N TYR A 153 -5.99 18.60 7.64
CA TYR A 153 -5.85 19.83 8.42
C TYR A 153 -5.52 21.05 7.57
N THR A 154 -5.10 20.87 6.31
CA THR A 154 -4.71 21.96 5.41
C THR A 154 -5.91 22.64 4.77
N ASP A 155 -5.78 23.94 4.49
CA ASP A 155 -6.82 24.71 3.80
C ASP A 155 -7.07 24.19 2.37
N ALA A 156 -5.99 23.91 1.62
CA ALA A 156 -6.08 23.40 0.26
C ALA A 156 -6.86 22.09 0.18
N TYR A 157 -6.63 21.13 1.09
CA TYR A 157 -7.39 19.89 1.10
C TYR A 157 -8.89 20.14 1.33
N ARG A 158 -9.25 20.98 2.30
CA ARG A 158 -10.66 21.34 2.56
C ARG A 158 -11.31 22.00 1.35
N LYS A 159 -10.59 22.90 0.67
CA LYS A 159 -11.05 23.56 -0.57
C LYS A 159 -11.20 22.60 -1.74
N MET A 160 -10.41 21.54 -1.78
CA MET A 160 -10.58 20.48 -2.77
C MET A 160 -11.76 19.58 -2.42
N GLN A 161 -12.01 19.28 -1.14
CA GLN A 161 -13.19 18.53 -0.68
C GLN A 161 -14.52 19.26 -0.92
N GLU A 162 -14.54 20.59 -0.98
CA GLU A 162 -15.73 21.35 -1.40
C GLU A 162 -16.13 21.08 -2.86
N ARG A 163 -15.19 20.59 -3.69
CA ARG A 163 -15.35 20.36 -5.13
C ARG A 163 -15.42 18.88 -5.52
N TYR A 164 -14.72 18.04 -4.78
CA TYR A 164 -14.52 16.63 -5.07
C TYR A 164 -14.78 15.77 -3.84
N ASP A 165 -15.31 14.57 -4.05
CA ASP A 165 -15.36 13.55 -3.00
C ASP A 165 -13.96 12.93 -2.87
N LEU A 166 -13.21 13.34 -1.86
CA LEU A 166 -11.85 12.85 -1.63
C LEU A 166 -11.86 11.78 -0.55
N SER A 167 -11.27 10.62 -0.87
CA SER A 167 -11.07 9.51 0.05
C SER A 167 -9.66 8.95 -0.06
N SER A 168 -9.15 8.40 1.04
CA SER A 168 -7.94 7.58 1.06
C SER A 168 -8.29 6.08 1.04
N PHE A 169 -7.30 5.22 0.85
CA PHE A 169 -7.46 3.78 0.99
C PHE A 169 -7.25 3.36 2.45
N GLU A 170 -8.12 2.49 2.97
CA GLU A 170 -7.94 1.88 4.28
C GLU A 170 -7.16 0.56 4.09
N LEU A 171 -5.96 0.47 4.65
CA LEU A 171 -5.00 -0.62 4.39
C LEU A 171 -4.84 -1.60 5.55
N PHE A 172 -5.38 -1.30 6.74
CA PHE A 172 -5.18 -2.10 7.95
C PHE A 172 -6.33 -3.05 8.18
N ASP A 173 -7.54 -2.53 8.37
CA ASP A 173 -8.72 -3.35 8.67
C ASP A 173 -9.05 -4.26 7.49
N SER A 174 -8.96 -3.72 6.26
CA SER A 174 -9.13 -4.48 5.02
C SER A 174 -8.11 -5.62 4.89
N TRP A 175 -6.86 -5.38 5.28
CA TRP A 175 -5.83 -6.41 5.30
C TRP A 175 -6.08 -7.45 6.39
N VAL A 176 -6.48 -7.03 7.60
CA VAL A 176 -6.82 -7.96 8.68
C VAL A 176 -8.00 -8.84 8.29
N GLU A 177 -9.02 -8.27 7.65
CA GLU A 177 -10.16 -9.03 7.11
C GLU A 177 -9.68 -10.07 6.08
N GLU A 178 -8.86 -9.65 5.11
CA GLU A 178 -8.38 -10.56 4.07
C GLU A 178 -7.43 -11.63 4.62
N PHE A 179 -6.55 -11.28 5.56
CA PHE A 179 -5.71 -12.24 6.26
C PHE A 179 -6.57 -13.31 6.97
N MET A 180 -7.66 -12.90 7.62
CA MET A 180 -8.59 -13.82 8.26
C MET A 180 -9.39 -14.66 7.25
N ASN A 181 -9.71 -14.11 6.08
CA ASN A 181 -10.30 -14.87 4.96
C ASN A 181 -9.34 -15.96 4.47
N VAL A 182 -8.06 -15.63 4.27
CA VAL A 182 -7.03 -16.62 3.92
C VAL A 182 -6.91 -17.68 5.02
N TYR A 183 -6.83 -17.28 6.29
CA TYR A 183 -6.80 -18.21 7.42
C TYR A 183 -8.02 -19.13 7.48
N SER A 184 -9.19 -18.64 7.04
CA SER A 184 -10.41 -19.46 7.01
C SER A 184 -10.31 -20.67 6.06
N THR A 185 -9.38 -20.64 5.10
CA THR A 185 -9.08 -21.78 4.21
C THR A 185 -8.03 -22.74 4.80
N TYR A 186 -7.40 -22.37 5.92
CA TYR A 186 -6.35 -23.17 6.53
C TYR A 186 -6.90 -24.49 7.08
N GLN A 187 -6.31 -25.61 6.64
CA GLN A 187 -6.80 -26.96 6.97
C GLN A 187 -6.81 -27.26 8.47
N LYS A 188 -5.92 -26.64 9.24
CA LYS A 188 -5.80 -26.83 10.70
C LYS A 188 -6.32 -25.63 11.49
N LYS A 189 -7.26 -24.86 10.92
CA LYS A 189 -7.84 -23.70 11.60
C LYS A 189 -8.53 -24.07 12.90
N VAL A 190 -8.48 -23.17 13.86
CA VAL A 190 -9.23 -23.22 15.11
C VAL A 190 -10.22 -22.06 15.15
N GLU A 191 -11.29 -22.18 15.94
CA GLU A 191 -12.35 -21.17 16.00
C GLU A 191 -11.83 -19.79 16.44
N LYS A 192 -10.87 -19.77 17.37
CA LYS A 192 -10.31 -18.54 17.96
C LYS A 192 -8.79 -18.56 17.83
N PRO A 193 -8.24 -18.24 16.65
CA PRO A 193 -6.80 -18.16 16.47
C PRO A 193 -6.20 -17.05 17.33
N LYS A 194 -4.94 -17.23 17.71
CA LYS A 194 -4.12 -16.14 18.23
C LYS A 194 -3.22 -15.69 17.09
N VAL A 195 -3.34 -14.44 16.68
CA VAL A 195 -2.52 -13.83 15.65
C VAL A 195 -1.45 -12.98 16.32
N ALA A 196 -0.23 -13.03 15.80
CA ALA A 196 0.86 -12.20 16.24
C ALA A 196 1.58 -11.64 15.01
N ILE A 197 1.82 -10.34 15.02
CA ILE A 197 2.72 -9.67 14.08
C ILE A 197 4.04 -9.54 14.81
N VAL A 198 5.13 -10.02 14.22
CA VAL A 198 6.43 -10.11 14.88
C VAL A 198 7.53 -9.63 13.95
N ASP A 199 8.54 -8.99 14.53
CA ASP A 199 9.75 -8.59 13.83
C ASP A 199 10.95 -8.56 14.80
N PHE A 200 12.15 -8.37 14.27
CA PHE A 200 13.40 -8.29 15.01
C PHE A 200 13.69 -6.87 15.46
N LEU A 201 13.83 -6.64 16.77
CA LEU A 201 14.12 -5.31 17.33
C LEU A 201 15.36 -4.61 16.75
N GLU A 202 16.37 -5.37 16.33
CA GLU A 202 17.65 -4.82 15.82
C GLU A 202 17.64 -4.50 14.33
N LYS A 203 16.65 -5.01 13.57
CA LYS A 203 16.65 -5.00 12.09
C LYS A 203 15.28 -4.74 11.45
N GLY A 204 14.24 -4.68 12.27
CA GLY A 204 12.85 -4.67 11.86
C GLY A 204 12.26 -3.28 11.75
N ALA A 205 10.94 -3.25 11.49
CA ALA A 205 10.12 -2.06 11.48
C ALA A 205 10.21 -1.30 12.81
N SER A 206 9.95 0.01 12.75
CA SER A 206 9.86 0.85 13.95
C SER A 206 8.73 0.35 14.86
N LEU A 207 8.87 0.52 16.19
CA LEU A 207 7.86 0.04 17.13
C LEU A 207 6.51 0.73 16.90
N GLU A 208 6.55 1.96 16.40
CA GLU A 208 5.41 2.78 16.06
C GLU A 208 4.52 2.15 14.98
N GLU A 209 5.07 1.36 14.05
CA GLU A 209 4.28 0.60 13.05
C GLU A 209 3.39 -0.49 13.69
N PHE A 210 3.77 -0.99 14.87
CA PHE A 210 3.00 -2.01 15.60
C PHE A 210 1.87 -1.42 16.44
N GLU A 211 1.96 -0.14 16.81
CA GLU A 211 0.95 0.52 17.66
C GLU A 211 -0.43 0.52 17.00
N GLN A 212 -0.48 0.60 15.67
CA GLN A 212 -1.73 0.60 14.92
C GLN A 212 -2.44 -0.78 14.91
N PHE A 213 -1.72 -1.87 15.19
CA PHE A 213 -2.28 -3.23 15.27
C PHE A 213 -2.60 -3.69 16.71
N SER A 214 -2.42 -2.81 17.71
CA SER A 214 -2.49 -3.13 19.15
C SER A 214 -3.83 -2.78 19.82
#